data_AF-A0A9Q6Z8F0-F1
#
_entry.id   AF-A0A9Q6Z8F0-F1
#
_cell.length_a   1.000
_cell.length_b   1.000
_cell.length_c   1.000
_cell.angle_alpha   90.00
_cell.angle_beta   90.00
_cell.angle_gamma   90.00
#
_symmetry.space_group_name_H-M   'P 1'
#
loop_
_entity.id
_entity.type
_entity.pdbx_description
1 polymer ?
#
loop_
_entity_poly.entity_id
_entity_poly.type
_entity_poly.pdbx_seq_one_letter_code
_entity_poly.pdbx_strand_id
1 'polypeptide(L)'
;MRTKNKDWLVEFFLIFPELPGILLLLIGLLIRYAAIKGNAWTYDTGGPGIFSNITWIKNTFGEAVAQRLNLFIAWGIILMGIALISLGVWLRIASMNSK
;
A
#
# COMPACT_ATOMS: atom_id res chain seq x y z
N MET A 1 -18.23 18.69 24.69
CA MET A 1 -17.52 19.02 23.43
C MET A 1 -17.99 18.07 22.34
N ARG A 2 -18.65 18.58 21.29
CA ARG A 2 -19.22 17.78 20.21
C ARG A 2 -18.10 17.38 19.25
N THR A 3 -17.89 16.09 19.03
CA THR A 3 -16.91 15.46 18.15
C THR A 3 -17.18 15.80 16.68
N LYS A 4 -16.90 17.03 16.25
CA LYS A 4 -17.14 17.52 14.87
C LYS A 4 -16.10 17.09 13.83
N ASN A 5 -15.11 16.26 14.20
CA ASN A 5 -13.85 16.22 13.44
C ASN A 5 -13.53 14.89 12.73
N LYS A 6 -14.48 13.95 12.63
CA LYS A 6 -14.27 12.65 11.94
C LYS A 6 -15.19 12.41 10.75
N ASP A 7 -16.31 13.14 10.65
CA ASP A 7 -17.30 12.92 9.58
C ASP A 7 -16.78 13.39 8.21
N TRP A 8 -15.91 14.40 8.19
CA TRP A 8 -15.31 14.91 6.96
C TRP A 8 -14.46 13.87 6.22
N LEU A 9 -13.80 12.94 6.92
CA LEU A 9 -13.05 11.85 6.30
C LEU A 9 -13.98 10.87 5.60
N VAL A 10 -15.14 10.59 6.20
CA VAL A 10 -16.15 9.70 5.63
C VAL A 10 -16.78 10.34 4.39
N GLU A 11 -17.14 11.62 4.47
CA GLU A 11 -17.64 12.39 3.32
C GLU A 11 -16.61 12.44 2.18
N PHE A 12 -15.33 12.62 2.52
CA PHE A 12 -14.25 12.63 1.54
C PHE A 12 -14.11 11.27 0.82
N PHE A 13 -14.21 10.14 1.53
CA PHE A 13 -14.19 8.80 0.92
C PHE A 13 -15.44 8.48 0.10
N LEU A 14 -16.58 9.10 0.39
CA LEU A 14 -17.79 8.96 -0.44
C LEU A 14 -17.66 9.68 -1.79
N ILE A 15 -16.94 10.81 -1.82
CA ILE A 15 -16.70 11.58 -3.06
C ILE A 15 -15.60 10.92 -3.91
N PHE A 16 -14.56 10.38 -3.25
CA PHE A 16 -13.42 9.73 -3.90
C PHE A 16 -13.14 8.34 -3.33
N PRO A 17 -14.01 7.35 -3.61
CA PRO A 17 -13.87 6.00 -3.07
C PRO A 17 -12.62 5.24 -3.58
N GLU A 18 -12.01 5.69 -4.68
CA GLU A 18 -10.80 5.10 -5.26
C GLU A 18 -9.51 5.51 -4.51
N LEU A 19 -9.56 6.61 -3.77
CA LEU A 19 -8.39 7.30 -3.22
C LEU A 19 -7.55 6.45 -2.25
N PRO A 20 -8.14 5.61 -1.37
CA PRO A 20 -7.39 4.63 -0.58
C PRO A 20 -6.57 3.67 -1.44
N GLY A 21 -7.14 3.19 -2.55
CA GLY A 21 -6.46 2.29 -3.48
C GLY A 21 -5.32 2.98 -4.23
N ILE A 22 -5.50 4.26 -4.62
CA ILE A 22 -4.45 5.08 -5.23
C ILE A 22 -3.28 5.29 -4.27
N LEU A 23 -3.55 5.63 -3.01
CA LEU A 23 -2.51 5.79 -2.00
C LEU A 23 -1.72 4.50 -1.79
N LEU A 24 -2.42 3.37 -1.71
CA LEU A 24 -1.81 2.06 -1.54
C LEU A 24 -0.95 1.67 -2.76
N LEU A 25 -1.43 1.98 -3.97
CA LEU A 25 -0.68 1.78 -5.21
C LEU A 25 0.62 2.60 -5.22
N LEU A 26 0.57 3.88 -4.85
CA LEU A 26 1.75 4.74 -4.76
C LEU A 26 2.77 4.21 -3.75
N ILE A 27 2.31 3.78 -2.58
CA ILE A 27 3.16 3.14 -1.56
C ILE A 27 3.82 1.87 -2.12
N GLY A 28 3.06 1.01 -2.78
CA GLY A 28 3.57 -0.21 -3.40
C GLY A 28 4.63 0.07 -4.48
N LEU A 29 4.41 1.09 -5.31
CA LEU A 29 5.37 1.52 -6.33
C LEU A 29 6.66 2.08 -5.72
N LEU A 30 6.56 2.88 -4.66
CA LEU A 30 7.72 3.40 -3.93
C LEU A 30 8.55 2.27 -3.31
N ILE A 31 7.91 1.30 -2.66
CA ILE A 31 8.57 0.12 -2.09
C ILE A 31 9.24 -0.68 -3.20
N ARG A 32 8.55 -0.93 -4.32
CA ARG A 32 9.12 -1.64 -5.47
C ARG A 32 10.35 -0.94 -6.03
N TYR A 33 10.28 0.37 -6.21
CA TYR A 33 11.41 1.17 -6.69
C TYR A 33 12.62 1.07 -5.75
N ALA A 34 12.38 1.20 -4.45
CA ALA A 34 13.44 1.09 -3.44
C ALA A 34 14.05 -0.33 -3.39
N ALA A 35 13.23 -1.37 -3.53
CA ALA A 35 13.68 -2.75 -3.57
C ALA A 35 14.56 -3.05 -4.80
N ILE A 36 14.18 -2.56 -5.99
CA ILE A 36 14.97 -2.72 -7.23
C ILE A 36 16.31 -1.99 -7.12
N LYS A 37 16.31 -0.78 -6.54
CA LYS A 37 17.52 0.03 -6.34
C LYS A 37 18.47 -0.52 -5.27
N GLY A 38 18.07 -1.54 -4.51
CA GLY A 38 18.90 -2.12 -3.44
C GLY A 38 19.12 -1.15 -2.28
N ASN A 39 18.14 -0.28 -1.99
CA ASN A 39 18.31 0.76 -0.97
C ASN A 39 18.40 0.15 0.43
N ALA A 40 19.46 0.45 1.18
CA ALA A 40 19.74 -0.10 2.50
C ALA A 40 18.57 0.05 3.49
N TRP A 41 17.79 1.15 3.43
CA TRP A 41 16.64 1.37 4.31
C TRP A 41 15.48 0.37 4.11
N THR A 42 15.45 -0.38 3.01
CA THR A 42 14.46 -1.46 2.83
C THR A 42 14.85 -2.78 3.48
N TYR A 43 16.09 -2.86 4.00
CA TYR A 43 16.70 -4.09 4.53
C TYR A 43 17.30 -3.92 5.92
N ASP A 44 17.89 -2.77 6.22
CA ASP A 44 18.71 -2.55 7.42
C ASP A 44 18.00 -1.79 8.54
N THR A 45 17.00 -0.97 8.22
CA THR A 45 16.27 -0.20 9.26
C THR A 45 15.05 -0.95 9.80
N GLY A 46 14.79 -2.16 9.31
CA GLY A 46 13.59 -2.93 9.67
C GLY A 46 12.27 -2.27 9.23
N GLY A 47 12.31 -1.10 8.56
CA GLY A 47 11.16 -0.31 8.13
C GLY A 47 9.98 -0.25 9.14
N PRO A 48 8.80 0.22 8.72
CA PRO A 48 7.60 0.08 9.53
C PRO A 48 7.16 -1.39 9.56
N GLY A 49 7.34 -2.06 10.71
CA GLY A 49 6.72 -3.35 11.13
C GLY A 49 6.97 -4.57 10.23
N ILE A 50 6.48 -4.53 8.99
CA ILE A 50 6.51 -5.60 7.98
C ILE A 50 7.95 -5.86 7.49
N PHE A 51 8.80 -4.83 7.48
CA PHE A 51 10.18 -4.93 6.99
C PHE A 51 11.17 -5.43 8.06
N SER A 52 10.76 -5.57 9.32
CA SER A 52 11.64 -5.99 10.43
C SER A 52 12.02 -7.47 10.29
N ASN A 53 11.07 -8.27 9.81
CA ASN A 53 11.32 -9.66 9.45
C ASN A 53 12.26 -9.79 8.24
N ILE A 54 12.36 -8.76 7.40
CA ILE A 54 13.20 -8.80 6.19
C ILE A 54 14.68 -8.65 6.55
N THR A 55 15.01 -7.92 7.62
CA THR A 55 16.36 -7.90 8.19
C THR A 55 16.77 -9.28 8.70
N TRP A 56 15.87 -10.00 9.39
CA TRP A 56 16.13 -11.38 9.82
C TRP A 56 16.31 -12.33 8.62
N ILE A 57 15.47 -12.21 7.58
CA ILE A 57 15.59 -13.02 6.36
C ILE A 57 16.91 -12.73 5.64
N LYS A 58 17.33 -11.46 5.55
CA LYS A 58 18.64 -11.08 5.00
C LYS A 58 19.78 -11.77 5.73
N ASN A 59 19.75 -11.74 7.07
CA ASN A 59 20.81 -12.34 7.90
C ASN A 59 20.79 -13.88 7.87
N THR A 60 19.65 -14.51 7.57
CA THR A 60 19.48 -15.98 7.59
C THR A 60 19.67 -16.63 6.22
N PHE A 61 19.11 -16.02 5.17
CA PHE A 61 19.04 -16.58 3.81
C PHE A 61 19.80 -15.75 2.77
N GLY A 62 20.40 -14.63 3.18
CA GLY A 62 21.16 -13.73 2.32
C GLY A 62 20.32 -12.62 1.70
N GLU A 63 21.03 -11.59 1.24
CA GLU A 63 20.43 -10.35 0.73
C GLU A 63 19.62 -10.54 -0.55
N ALA A 64 20.04 -11.45 -1.44
CA ALA A 64 19.32 -11.74 -2.68
C ALA A 64 17.92 -12.32 -2.43
N VAL A 65 17.75 -13.14 -1.39
CA VAL A 65 16.45 -13.73 -1.02
C VAL A 65 15.55 -12.65 -0.41
N ALA A 66 16.10 -11.82 0.47
CA ALA A 66 15.38 -10.70 1.07
C ALA A 66 14.90 -9.69 0.03
N GLN A 67 15.71 -9.38 -0.99
CA GLN A 67 15.35 -8.49 -2.10
C GLN A 67 14.18 -9.05 -2.92
N ARG A 68 14.18 -10.35 -3.23
CA ARG A 68 13.07 -10.99 -3.94
C ARG A 68 11.77 -10.95 -3.14
N LEU A 69 11.84 -11.22 -1.84
CA LEU A 69 10.69 -11.14 -0.93
C LEU A 69 10.12 -9.73 -0.85
N ASN A 70 10.98 -8.71 -0.73
CA ASN A 70 10.56 -7.31 -0.78
C ASN A 70 9.84 -6.97 -2.09
N LEU A 71 10.32 -7.49 -3.22
CA LEU A 71 9.69 -7.31 -4.51
C LEU A 71 8.29 -7.96 -4.56
N PHE A 72 8.15 -9.17 -4.02
CA PHE A 72 6.85 -9.86 -3.92
C PHE A 72 5.86 -9.10 -3.03
N ILE A 73 6.30 -8.61 -1.88
CA ILE A 73 5.47 -7.79 -0.99
C ILE A 73 5.02 -6.51 -1.70
N ALA A 74 5.92 -5.83 -2.40
CA ALA A 74 5.58 -4.64 -3.16
C ALA A 74 4.53 -4.93 -4.24
N TRP A 75 4.66 -6.05 -4.96
CA TRP A 75 3.64 -6.50 -5.90
C TRP A 75 2.30 -6.83 -5.23
N GLY A 76 2.31 -7.46 -4.06
CA GLY A 76 1.09 -7.71 -3.27
C GLY A 76 0.36 -6.41 -2.91
N ILE A 77 1.10 -5.39 -2.47
CA ILE A 77 0.55 -4.06 -2.15
C ILE A 77 -0.01 -3.40 -3.41
N ILE A 78 0.71 -3.46 -4.54
CA ILE A 78 0.24 -2.92 -5.83
C ILE A 78 -1.07 -3.58 -6.26
N LEU A 79 -1.14 -4.92 -6.20
CA LEU A 79 -2.34 -5.67 -6.60
C LEU A 79 -3.54 -5.33 -5.70
N MET A 80 -3.32 -5.20 -4.39
CA MET A 80 -4.36 -4.76 -3.45
C MET A 80 -4.80 -3.32 -3.72
N GLY A 81 -3.87 -2.42 -4.08
CA GLY A 81 -4.17 -1.05 -4.50
C GLY A 81 -5.07 -1.03 -5.75
N ILE A 82 -4.71 -1.80 -6.78
CA ILE A 82 -5.51 -1.93 -8.01
C ILE A 82 -6.92 -2.46 -7.69
N ALA A 83 -7.03 -3.51 -6.87
CA ALA A 83 -8.32 -4.07 -6.48
C ALA A 83 -9.22 -3.03 -5.77
N LEU A 84 -8.66 -2.24 -4.85
CA LEU A 84 -9.38 -1.17 -4.17
C LEU A 84 -9.78 -0.03 -5.11
N ILE A 85 -8.93 0.34 -6.07
CA ILE A 85 -9.28 1.31 -7.12
C ILE A 85 -10.46 0.79 -7.93
N SER A 86 -10.40 -0.45 -8.41
CA SER A 86 -11.48 -1.06 -9.18
C SER A 86 -12.80 -1.11 -8.40
N LEU A 87 -12.74 -1.44 -7.10
CA LEU A 87 -13.90 -1.44 -6.21
C LEU A 87 -14.44 -0.01 -6.00
N GLY A 88 -13.58 0.99 -5.82
CA GLY A 88 -13.99 2.38 -5.71
C GLY A 88 -14.69 2.89 -6.97
N VAL A 89 -14.12 2.61 -8.15
CA VAL A 89 -14.72 2.97 -9.45
C VAL A 89 -16.07 2.30 -9.62
N TRP A 90 -16.17 1.02 -9.29
CA TRP A 90 -17.43 0.28 -9.33
C TRP A 90 -18.49 0.94 -8.45
N LEU A 91 -18.16 1.26 -7.19
CA LEU A 91 -19.08 1.92 -6.26
C LEU A 91 -19.55 3.28 -6.77
N ARG A 92 -18.65 4.07 -7.38
CA ARG A 92 -19.00 5.34 -8.01
C ARG A 92 -20.01 5.16 -9.14
N ILE A 93 -19.77 4.20 -10.04
CA ILE A 93 -20.68 3.90 -11.16
C ILE A 93 -22.04 3.39 -10.65
N ALA A 94 -22.04 2.46 -9.68
CA ALA A 94 -23.26 1.91 -9.10
C ALA A 94 -24.12 3.00 -8.44
N SER A 95 -23.50 3.95 -7.74
CA SER A 95 -24.18 5.10 -7.13
C SER A 95 -24.83 6.03 -8.17
N MET A 96 -24.19 6.21 -9.33
CA MET A 96 -24.75 7.02 -10.43
C MET A 96 -25.96 6.36 -11.11
N ASN A 97 -25.94 5.03 -11.27
CA ASN A 97 -27.04 4.28 -11.89
C ASN A 97 -28.24 4.04 -10.97
N SER A 98 -28.07 4.22 -9.65
CA SER A 98 -29.14 4.08 -8.65
C SER A 98 -29.95 5.35 -8.45
N LYS A 99 -29.64 6.44 -9.17
CA LYS A 99 -30.41 7.70 -9.19
C LYS A 99 -31.28 7.80 -10.42
#